data_AF-X0VSF4-F1
#
_entry.id   AF-X0VSF4-F1
#
_cell.length_a   1.000
_cell.length_b   1.000
_cell.length_c   1.000
_cell.angle_alpha   90.00
_cell.angle_beta   90.00
_cell.angle_gamma   90.00
#
_symmetry.space_group_name_H-M   'P 1'
#
loop_
_entity.id
_entity.type
_entity.pdbx_description
1 polymer ?
#
loop_
_entity_poly.entity_id
_entity_poly.type
_entity_poly.pdbx_seq_one_letter_code
_entity_poly.pdbx_strand_id
1 'polypeptide(L)' 'YFNPLRVFLPVSLTILLVGAAKMIYDIIAYRFHFAPSTVILMIGGLQLGAIGLLADLIVRRSKL' A
#
# COMPACT_ATOMS: atom_id res chain seq x y z
N TYR A 1 8.40 21.87 8.63
CA TYR A 1 9.16 20.60 8.57
C TYR A 1 8.27 19.57 7.88
N PHE A 2 8.66 19.09 6.69
CA PHE A 2 7.88 18.07 5.97
C PHE A 2 8.18 16.69 6.59
N ASN A 3 7.13 16.01 7.07
CA ASN A 3 7.19 14.60 7.46
C ASN A 3 6.55 13.79 6.32
N PRO A 4 7.33 13.31 5.32
CA PRO A 4 6.79 12.59 4.17
C PRO A 4 5.99 11.36 4.59
N LEU A 5 6.38 10.71 5.69
CA LEU A 5 5.65 9.58 6.27
C LEU A 5 4.18 9.93 6.55
N ARG A 6 3.87 11.13 7.03
CA ARG A 6 2.48 11.50 7.38
C ARG A 6 1.57 11.62 6.15
N VAL A 7 2.13 11.74 4.95
CA VAL A 7 1.40 11.80 3.68
C VAL A 7 1.35 10.42 3.01
N PHE A 8 2.47 9.70 2.98
CA PHE A 8 2.55 8.39 2.34
C PHE A 8 1.87 7.28 3.14
N LEU A 9 1.88 7.35 4.48
CA LEU A 9 1.27 6.34 5.36
C LEU A 9 -0.27 6.26 5.19
N PRO A 10 -1.06 7.36 5.21
CA PRO A 10 -2.50 7.26 4.96
C PRO A 10 -2.82 6.80 3.54
N VAL A 11 -2.06 7.23 2.53
CA VAL A 11 -2.27 6.81 1.12
C VAL A 11 -2.02 5.31 0.97
N SER A 12 -0.89 4.80 1.45
CA SER A 12 -0.58 3.36 1.39
C SER A 12 -1.59 2.52 2.19
N LEU A 13 -2.04 2.99 3.36
CA LEU A 13 -3.09 2.34 4.15
C LEU A 13 -4.41 2.26 3.40
N THR A 14 -4.85 3.36 2.76
CA THR A 14 -6.10 3.35 1.98
C THR A 14 -6.04 2.37 0.82
N ILE A 15 -4.91 2.30 0.11
CA ILE A 15 -4.73 1.36 -1.01
C ILE A 15 -4.71 -0.09 -0.51
N LEU A 16 -4.05 -0.36 0.63
CA LEU A 16 -4.07 -1.69 1.24
C LEU A 16 -5.47 -2.09 1.72
N LEU A 17 -6.24 -1.17 2.31
CA LEU A 17 -7.62 -1.40 2.71
C LEU A 17 -8.51 -1.71 1.51
N VAL A 18 -8.38 -0.94 0.42
CA VAL A 18 -9.11 -1.19 -0.83
C VAL A 18 -8.70 -2.53 -1.45
N GLY A 19 -7.41 -2.86 -1.45
CA GLY A 19 -6.90 -4.15 -1.91
C GLY A 19 -7.45 -5.33 -1.09
N ALA A 20 -7.49 -5.20 0.24
CA ALA A 20 -8.05 -6.21 1.14
C ALA A 20 -9.56 -6.38 0.93
N ALA A 21 -10.32 -5.30 0.79
CA ALA A 21 -11.74 -5.36 0.49
C ALA A 21 -12.01 -6.05 -0.86
N LYS A 22 -11.20 -5.75 -1.87
CA LYS A 22 -11.28 -6.39 -3.18
C LYS A 22 -10.92 -7.88 -3.12
N MET A 23 -9.92 -8.25 -2.32
CA MET A 23 -9.55 -9.65 -2.09
C MET A 23 -10.71 -10.45 -1.50
N ILE A 24 -11.39 -9.90 -0.50
CA ILE A 24 -12.58 -10.51 0.10
C ILE A 24 -13.69 -10.64 -0.94
N TYR A 25 -13.93 -9.60 -1.75
CA TYR A 25 -14.93 -9.62 -2.82
C TYR A 25 -14.64 -10.70 -3.88
N ASP A 26 -13.38 -10.81 -4.33
CA ASP A 26 -12.98 -11.82 -5.31
C ASP A 26 -13.19 -13.25 -4.82
N ILE A 27 -12.82 -13.53 -3.57
CA ILE A 27 -12.97 -14.85 -2.95
C ILE A 27 -14.44 -15.28 -2.94
N ILE A 28 -15.34 -14.35 -2.61
CA ILE A 28 -16.79 -14.60 -2.53
C ILE A 28 -17.41 -14.71 -3.94
N ALA A 29 -17.07 -13.80 -4.85
CA ALA A 29 -17.70 -13.71 -6.17
C ALA A 29 -17.22 -14.81 -7.14
N TYR A 30 -15.97 -15.25 -7.04
CA TYR A 30 -15.35 -16.12 -8.04
C TYR A 30 -14.97 -17.53 -7.55
N ARG A 31 -15.60 -18.04 -6.48
CA ARG A 31 -15.38 -19.41 -5.95
C ARG A 31 -13.87 -19.72 -5.76
N PHE A 32 -13.16 -18.90 -5.00
CA PHE A 32 -11.71 -19.02 -4.75
C PHE A 32 -10.77 -18.74 -5.95
N HIS A 33 -11.23 -18.07 -7.00
CA HIS A 33 -10.31 -17.49 -7.99
C HIS A 33 -9.80 -16.11 -7.55
N PHE A 34 -8.48 -15.97 -7.48
CA PHE A 34 -7.83 -14.68 -7.32
C PHE A 34 -7.74 -13.99 -8.68
N ALA A 35 -8.43 -12.85 -8.86
CA ALA A 35 -8.25 -12.08 -10.08
C ALA A 35 -6.82 -11.50 -10.09
N PRO A 36 -6.12 -11.52 -11.24
CA PRO A 36 -4.80 -10.90 -11.39
C PRO A 36 -4.78 -9.43 -10.95
N SER A 37 -5.89 -8.73 -11.19
CA SER A 37 -6.06 -7.34 -10.81
C SER A 37 -6.04 -7.10 -9.30
N THR A 38 -6.26 -8.12 -8.47
CA THR A 38 -6.28 -8.02 -7.00
C THR A 38 -4.88 -8.19 -6.43
N VAL A 39 -4.12 -9.13 -7.03
CA VAL A 39 -2.68 -9.30 -6.78
C VAL A 39 -1.91 -8.03 -7.14
N ILE A 40 -2.17 -7.44 -8.31
CA ILE A 40 -1.54 -6.18 -8.73
C ILE A 40 -1.84 -5.04 -7.75
N LEU A 41 -3.08 -4.94 -7.27
CA LEU A 41 -3.49 -3.91 -6.31
C LEU A 41 -2.79 -4.07 -4.95
N MET A 42 -2.71 -5.31 -4.43
CA MET A 42 -2.02 -5.61 -3.18
C MET A 42 -0.51 -5.37 -3.27
N ILE A 43 0.13 -5.83 -4.35
CA ILE A 43 1.56 -5.61 -4.57
C ILE A 43 1.85 -4.11 -4.75
N GLY A 44 1.01 -3.38 -5.49
CA GLY A 44 1.14 -1.93 -5.66
C GLY A 44 1.00 -1.16 -4.34
N GLY A 45 0.02 -1.53 -3.50
CA GLY A 45 -0.13 -0.97 -2.15
C GLY A 45 1.07 -1.22 -1.26
N LEU A 46 1.62 -2.44 -1.29
CA LEU A 46 2.83 -2.81 -0.55
C LEU A 46 4.05 -2.00 -1.02
N GLN A 47 4.24 -1.85 -2.34
CA GLN A 47 5.33 -1.05 -2.91
C GLN A 47 5.23 0.43 -2.51
N LEU A 48 4.02 1.01 -2.54
CA LEU A 48 3.80 2.39 -2.08
C LEU A 48 4.09 2.56 -0.59
N GLY A 49 3.73 1.57 0.24
CA GLY A 49 4.11 1.55 1.65
C GLY A 49 5.63 1.51 1.85
N ALA A 50 6.33 0.66 1.11
CA ALA A 50 7.79 0.57 1.14
C ALA A 50 8.46 1.90 0.73
N ILE A 51 7.99 2.54 -0.35
CA ILE A 51 8.48 3.86 -0.79
C ILE A 51 8.22 4.93 0.28
N GLY A 52 7.06 4.90 0.93
CA GLY A 52 6.73 5.82 2.03
C GLY A 52 7.68 5.69 3.23
N LEU A 53 8.04 4.47 3.60
CA LEU A 53 9.02 4.20 4.65
C LEU A 53 10.43 4.63 4.23
N LEU A 54 10.83 4.35 2.99
CA LEU A 54 12.11 4.82 2.44
C LEU A 54 12.21 6.35 2.46
N ALA A 55 11.12 7.05 2.13
CA ALA A 55 11.08 8.51 2.18
C ALA A 55 11.28 9.05 3.61
N ASP A 56 10.73 8.39 4.64
CA ASP A 56 10.98 8.77 6.04
C ASP A 56 12.46 8.57 6.42
N LEU A 57 13.04 7.43 6.04
CA LEU A 57 14.44 7.11 6.31
C LEU A 57 15.40 8.09 5.62
N ILE A 58 15.14 8.46 4.36
CA ILE A 58 15.94 9.44 3.62
C ILE A 58 15.89 10.80 4.31
N VAL A 59 14.71 11.26 4.73
CA VAL A 59 14.57 12.55 5.42
C VAL A 59 15.26 12.56 6.79
N ARG A 60 15.23 11.45 7.53
CA ARG A 60 15.97 11.33 8.80
C ARG A 60 17.48 11.32 8.58
N ARG A 61 17.96 10.64 7.54
CA ARG A 61 19.39 10.56 7.23
C ARG A 61 19.96 11.86 6.66
N SER A 62 19.18 12.60 5.86
CA SER A 62 19.60 13.88 5.26
C SER A 62 19.73 15.03 6.27
N LYS A 63 19.36 14.82 7.53
CA LYS A 63 19.42 15.84 8.59
C LYS A 63 20.58 15.66 9.56
N LEU A 64 21.38 14.61 9.37
CA LEU A 64 22.69 14.41 9.98
C LEU A 64 23.74 15.14 9.14
#